data_AF-A0A942R283-F1
#
_entry.id   AF-A0A942R283-F1
#
_cell.length_a   1.000
_cell.length_b   1.000
_cell.length_c   1.000
_cell.angle_alpha   90.00
_cell.angle_beta   90.00
_cell.angle_gamma   90.00
#
_symmetry.space_group_name_H-M   'P 1'
#
loop_
_entity.id
_entity.type
_entity.pdbx_description
1 polymer ?
#
loop_
_entity_poly.entity_id
_entity_poly.type
_entity_poly.pdbx_seq_one_letter_code
_entity_poly.pdbx_strand_id
1 'polypeptide(L)'
;MSNPTLAPSPRQENTPWWRIPQVVFIPVLLLCGVLATSTMVVISSMDQDPVLDKEVYERERRAALALEGQAKVEALMAVQPAMQGRNHAASPVVPLEK
;
A
#
# COMPACT_ATOMS: atom_id res chain seq x y z
N MET A 1 -61.43 20.29 43.20
CA MET A 1 -60.05 20.45 42.73
C MET A 1 -59.72 19.24 41.86
N SER A 2 -59.65 19.42 40.55
CA SER A 2 -59.41 18.33 39.57
C SER A 2 -57.91 18.22 39.31
N ASN A 3 -57.31 17.06 39.57
CA ASN A 3 -55.90 16.81 39.28
C ASN A 3 -55.67 16.67 37.76
N PRO A 4 -54.62 17.28 37.19
CA PRO A 4 -54.28 17.06 35.80
C PRO A 4 -53.73 15.64 35.62
N THR A 5 -54.44 14.82 34.85
CA THR A 5 -53.95 13.53 34.39
C THR A 5 -52.74 13.75 33.48
N LEU A 6 -51.56 13.32 33.91
CA LEU A 6 -50.36 13.32 33.07
C LEU A 6 -50.60 12.41 31.86
N ALA A 7 -50.55 12.98 30.66
CA ALA A 7 -50.61 12.21 29.44
C ALA A 7 -49.37 11.29 29.36
N PRO A 8 -49.52 10.01 28.99
CA PRO A 8 -48.38 9.12 28.82
C PRO A 8 -47.46 9.66 27.72
N SER A 9 -46.18 9.83 28.04
CA SER A 9 -45.15 10.20 27.05
C SER A 9 -45.08 9.13 25.96
N PRO A 10 -45.04 9.50 24.66
CA PRO A 10 -44.91 8.52 23.60
C PRO A 10 -43.62 7.73 23.80
N ARG A 11 -43.75 6.41 23.90
CA ARG A 11 -42.62 5.49 24.02
C ARG A 11 -41.83 5.58 22.71
N GLN A 12 -40.64 6.17 22.77
CA GLN A 12 -39.77 6.27 21.60
C GLN A 12 -39.43 4.87 21.13
N GLU A 13 -39.91 4.47 19.95
CA GLU A 13 -39.55 3.18 19.37
C GLU A 13 -38.04 3.13 19.16
N ASN A 14 -37.38 2.23 19.88
CA ASN A 14 -35.94 2.04 19.82
C ASN A 14 -35.60 1.32 18.50
N THR A 15 -35.56 2.07 17.40
CA THR A 15 -35.13 1.54 16.12
C THR A 15 -33.64 1.24 16.20
N PRO A 16 -33.21 0.00 15.95
CA PRO A 16 -31.79 -0.33 16.02
C PRO A 16 -31.02 0.42 14.93
N TRP A 17 -29.84 0.91 15.29
CA TRP A 17 -29.07 1.87 14.47
C TRP A 17 -28.71 1.35 13.07
N TRP A 18 -28.53 0.05 12.89
CA TRP A 18 -28.21 -0.57 11.59
C TRP A 18 -29.39 -0.58 10.60
N ARG A 19 -30.60 -0.22 11.04
CA ARG A 19 -31.76 -0.02 10.15
C ARG A 19 -31.86 1.40 9.62
N ILE A 20 -31.10 2.33 10.17
CA ILE A 20 -31.10 3.73 9.74
C ILE A 20 -30.13 3.85 8.55
N PRO A 21 -30.61 4.16 7.33
CA PRO A 21 -29.78 4.13 6.13
C PRO A 21 -28.55 5.03 6.24
N GLN A 22 -28.71 6.22 6.83
CA GLN A 22 -27.61 7.18 6.97
C GLN A 22 -26.49 6.64 7.86
N VAL A 23 -26.84 5.89 8.92
CA VAL A 23 -25.86 5.33 9.86
C VAL A 23 -25.04 4.21 9.21
N VAL A 24 -25.62 3.46 8.28
CA VAL A 24 -24.90 2.42 7.52
C VAL A 24 -24.11 3.00 6.34
N PHE A 25 -24.60 4.08 5.72
CA PHE A 25 -23.94 4.70 4.57
C PHE A 25 -22.54 5.22 4.90
N ILE A 26 -22.36 5.86 6.06
CA ILE A 26 -21.09 6.46 6.48
C ILE A 26 -19.96 5.41 6.56
N PRO A 27 -20.10 4.30 7.33
CA PRO A 27 -19.05 3.29 7.42
C PRO A 27 -18.85 2.54 6.08
N VAL A 28 -19.91 2.34 5.29
CA VAL A 28 -19.78 1.75 3.94
C VAL A 28 -18.96 2.65 3.02
N LEU A 29 -19.20 3.96 3.02
CA LEU A 29 -18.45 4.91 2.21
C LEU A 29 -16.96 4.93 2.63
N LEU A 30 -16.69 4.91 3.94
CA LEU A 30 -15.33 4.81 4.47
C LEU A 30 -14.65 3.52 3.99
N LEU A 31 -15.33 2.38 4.10
CA LEU A 31 -14.82 1.09 3.64
C LEU A 31 -14.53 1.10 2.14
N CYS A 32 -15.44 1.67 1.33
CA CYS A 32 -15.22 1.84 -0.11
C CYS A 32 -13.99 2.70 -0.41
N GLY A 33 -13.76 3.78 0.35
CA GLY A 33 -12.57 4.61 0.21
C GLY A 33 -11.27 3.84 0.50
N VAL A 34 -11.24 3.04 1.56
CA VAL A 34 -10.10 2.16 1.89
C VAL A 34 -9.86 1.14 0.79
N LEU A 35 -10.91 0.49 0.27
CA LEU A 35 -10.78 -0.48 -0.82
C LEU A 35 -10.28 0.17 -2.11
N ALA A 36 -10.83 1.33 -2.47
CA ALA A 36 -10.43 2.05 -3.69
C ALA A 36 -8.96 2.47 -3.64
N THR A 37 -8.54 3.08 -2.52
CA THR A 37 -7.14 3.50 -2.32
C THR A 37 -6.19 2.31 -2.30
N SER A 38 -6.54 1.23 -1.61
CA SER A 38 -5.74 0.00 -1.58
C SER A 38 -5.59 -0.60 -2.98
N THR A 39 -6.68 -0.67 -3.74
CA THR A 39 -6.67 -1.17 -5.12
C THR A 39 -5.79 -0.30 -6.02
N MET A 40 -5.86 1.02 -5.86
CA MET A 40 -5.03 1.97 -6.61
C MET A 40 -3.53 1.76 -6.32
N VAL A 41 -3.15 1.53 -5.06
CA VAL A 41 -1.77 1.22 -4.69
C VAL A 41 -1.30 -0.07 -5.35
N VAL A 42 -2.13 -1.12 -5.34
CA VAL A 42 -1.80 -2.39 -6.01
C VAL A 42 -1.60 -2.17 -7.51
N ILE A 43 -2.54 -1.52 -8.20
CA ILE A 43 -2.44 -1.24 -9.64
C ILE A 43 -1.17 -0.43 -9.93
N SER A 44 -0.91 0.62 -9.15
CA SER A 44 0.28 1.47 -9.32
C SER A 44 1.59 0.73 -9.11
N SER A 45 1.60 -0.38 -8.34
CA SER A 45 2.81 -1.19 -8.13
C SER A 45 3.02 -2.25 -9.23
N MET A 46 1.94 -2.63 -9.91
CA MET A 46 1.97 -3.56 -11.04
C MET A 46 2.36 -2.88 -12.33
N ASP A 47 1.96 -1.62 -12.51
CA ASP A 47 2.39 -0.82 -13.65
C ASP A 47 3.92 -0.71 -13.62
N GLN A 48 4.57 -1.16 -14.69
CA GLN A 48 6.01 -1.30 -14.73
C GLN A 48 6.65 0.08 -14.57
N ASP A 49 7.59 0.20 -13.63
CA ASP A 49 8.45 1.37 -13.53
C ASP A 49 9.13 1.56 -14.91
N PRO A 50 8.86 2.66 -15.65
CA PRO A 50 9.34 2.81 -17.02
C PRO A 50 10.88 2.90 -17.11
N VAL A 51 11.55 3.04 -15.96
CA VAL A 51 13.00 3.16 -15.86
C VAL A 51 13.69 1.80 -15.83
N LEU A 52 13.04 0.72 -15.37
CA LEU A 52 13.67 -0.59 -15.20
C LEU A 52 12.81 -1.73 -15.74
N ASP A 53 13.32 -2.40 -16.77
CA ASP A 53 12.78 -3.69 -17.20
C ASP A 53 13.10 -4.75 -16.13
N LYS A 54 12.09 -5.10 -15.33
CA LYS A 54 12.20 -6.06 -14.23
C LYS A 54 12.64 -7.44 -14.72
N GLU A 55 12.25 -7.86 -15.93
CA GLU A 55 12.59 -9.18 -16.45
C GLU A 55 14.07 -9.27 -16.82
N VAL A 56 14.59 -8.21 -17.45
CA VAL A 56 16.01 -8.10 -17.79
C VAL A 56 16.84 -8.02 -16.51
N TYR A 57 16.46 -7.16 -15.57
CA TYR A 57 17.14 -7.04 -14.27
C TYR A 57 17.19 -8.37 -13.52
N GLU A 58 16.08 -9.09 -13.40
CA GLU A 58 16.06 -10.37 -12.70
C GLU A 58 16.90 -11.44 -13.37
N ARG A 59 16.92 -11.47 -14.71
CA ARG A 59 17.73 -12.42 -15.48
C ARG A 59 19.22 -12.17 -15.22
N GLU A 60 19.66 -10.93 -15.32
CA GLU A 60 21.06 -10.57 -15.09
C GLU A 60 21.46 -10.74 -13.63
N ARG A 61 20.57 -10.43 -12.68
CA ARG A 61 20.80 -10.70 -11.25
C ARG A 61 20.97 -12.19 -10.96
N ARG A 62 20.14 -13.05 -11.57
CA ARG A 62 20.28 -14.51 -11.43
C ARG A 62 21.61 -15.01 -12.03
N ALA A 63 22.01 -14.47 -13.18
CA ALA A 63 23.30 -14.78 -13.79
C ALA A 63 24.48 -14.32 -12.92
N ALA A 64 24.38 -13.13 -12.32
CA ALA A 64 25.39 -12.61 -11.40
C ALA A 64 25.50 -13.42 -10.11
N LEU A 65 24.37 -13.88 -9.55
CA LEU A 65 24.35 -14.72 -8.34
C LEU A 65 24.92 -16.13 -8.55
N ALA A 66 24.93 -16.63 -9.79
CA ALA A 66 25.51 -17.92 -10.17
C ALA A 66 27.04 -17.89 -10.31
N LEU A 67 27.65 -16.70 -10.31
CA LEU A 67 29.11 -16.53 -10.30
C LEU A 67 29.64 -16.57 -8.86
N GLU A 68 30.92 -16.95 -8.70
CA GLU A 68 31.62 -16.96 -7.40
C GLU A 68 32.82 -16.01 -7.41
N GLY A 69 33.22 -15.54 -6.22
CA GLY A 69 34.39 -14.68 -6.04
C GLY A 69 34.27 -13.31 -6.72
N GLN A 70 35.38 -12.81 -7.25
CA GLN A 70 35.48 -11.45 -7.80
C GLN A 70 34.59 -11.21 -9.03
N ALA A 71 34.33 -12.26 -9.81
CA ALA A 71 33.42 -12.22 -10.97
C ALA A 71 31.95 -11.96 -10.57
N LYS A 72 31.54 -12.45 -9.39
CA LYS A 72 30.22 -12.14 -8.81
C LYS A 72 30.08 -10.67 -8.48
N VAL A 73 31.12 -10.09 -7.88
CA VAL A 73 31.12 -8.69 -7.45
C VAL A 73 31.05 -7.76 -8.67
N GLU A 74 31.83 -8.05 -9.71
CA GLU A 74 31.82 -7.29 -10.96
C GLU A 74 30.49 -7.42 -11.72
N ALA A 75 29.93 -8.62 -11.82
CA ALA A 75 28.63 -8.84 -12.43
C ALA A 75 27.50 -8.14 -11.65
N LEU A 76 27.54 -8.18 -10.32
CA LEU A 76 26.56 -7.47 -9.49
C LEU A 76 26.70 -5.94 -9.59
N MET A 77 27.92 -5.41 -9.81
CA MET A 77 28.14 -3.98 -10.09
C MET A 77 27.56 -3.58 -11.44
N ALA A 78 27.70 -4.41 -12.48
CA ALA A 78 27.17 -4.14 -13.81
C ALA A 78 25.62 -4.16 -13.85
N VAL A 79 25.00 -4.98 -13.00
CA VAL A 79 23.54 -5.12 -12.89
C VAL A 79 22.90 -4.06 -11.98
N GLN A 80 23.70 -3.18 -11.35
CA GLN A 80 23.13 -2.12 -10.54
C GLN A 80 22.27 -1.21 -11.41
N PRO A 81 21.03 -0.88 -10.97
CA PRO A 81 20.23 0.09 -11.68
C PRO A 81 21.06 1.35 -11.80
N ALA A 82 21.18 1.87 -13.03
CA ALA A 82 22.01 3.02 -13.35
C ALA A 82 21.79 4.10 -12.28
N MET A 83 22.86 4.78 -11.86
CA MET A 83 22.86 5.85 -10.85
C MET A 83 22.04 7.09 -11.28
N GLN A 84 20.80 6.89 -11.73
CA GLN A 84 19.81 7.89 -12.10
C GLN A 84 19.07 8.45 -10.88
N GLY A 85 19.60 8.24 -9.68
CA GLY A 85 19.34 9.12 -8.56
C GLY A 85 20.59 9.93 -8.28
N ARG A 86 20.64 11.20 -8.71
CA ARG A 86 21.51 12.22 -8.09
C ARG A 86 21.05 12.52 -6.65
N ASN A 87 20.67 11.50 -5.91
CA ASN A 87 20.28 11.58 -4.52
C ASN A 87 21.54 11.29 -3.70
N HIS A 88 21.93 12.24 -2.86
CA HIS A 88 23.07 12.17 -1.95
C HIS A 88 22.99 11.01 -0.91
N ALA A 89 22.01 10.10 -1.04
CA ALA A 89 21.74 8.98 -0.14
C ALA A 89 22.03 7.60 -0.77
N ALA A 90 22.58 7.53 -1.98
CA ALA A 90 23.04 6.28 -2.58
C ALA A 90 24.31 5.78 -1.84
N SER A 91 24.10 5.09 -0.72
CA SER A 91 25.17 4.34 -0.05
C SER A 91 25.66 3.22 -0.98
N PRO A 92 26.98 2.95 -1.05
CA PRO A 92 27.50 1.81 -1.80
C PRO A 92 26.78 0.53 -1.36
N VAL A 93 26.13 -0.15 -2.30
CA VAL A 93 25.40 -1.41 -2.05
C VAL A 93 26.34 -2.62 -2.08
N VAL A 94 27.60 -2.42 -2.48
CA VAL A 94 28.65 -3.44 -2.44
C VAL A 94 29.50 -3.21 -1.19
N PRO A 95 29.67 -4.21 -0.31
CA PRO A 95 30.65 -4.12 0.76
C PRO A 95 32.03 -3.96 0.14
N LEU A 96 32.70 -2.86 0.47
CA LEU A 96 34.14 -2.72 0.22
C LEU A 96 34.84 -3.71 1.16
N GLU A 97 35.37 -4.79 0.61
CA GLU A 97 36.32 -5.60 1.37
C GLU A 97 37.53 -4.72 1.71
N LYS A 98 37.94 -4.78 2.97
CA LYS A 98 39.08 -4.01 3.50
C LYS A 98 40.36 -4.78 3.31
#